data_AF-A0A418YGI8-F1
#
_entry.id   AF-A0A418YGI8-F1
#
_cell.length_a   1.000
_cell.length_b   1.000
_cell.length_c   1.000
_cell.angle_alpha   90.00
_cell.angle_beta   90.00
_cell.angle_gamma   90.00
#
_symmetry.space_group_name_H-M   'P 1'
#
loop_
_entity.id
_entity.type
_entity.pdbx_description
1 polymer ?
#
loop_
_entity_poly.entity_id
_entity_poly.type
_entity_poly.pdbx_seq_one_letter_code
_entity_poly.pdbx_strand_id
1 'polypeptide(L)'
;MIVKNIIKAAVCAALLGAGAQAYAQNEPMPLTDNGKHFLADSHISVSDKVLARFAAHPAITGEIPSPNSLQAQLDHLSSYQTAIPRSTQFVLSEFEFRVLTAYLDKPDDKVLAQFLAFYYLQDSLLKRRNVSGTQLKNSILADYFLNRVDDLYATEPWTERLKNRNEKKLNRYFNLEKAITYNEDHQAHLDFYNTFNYQEGERFQVAAALLDDFVNDPTNVFTGFLIKASNTWIGGETDFDDPSILHNFVIASYFSKHTIDRAQQMEQNWLQDPANDRFRLAPILGGLSVLDRGWLARVHQDQDAISALTDEHRLWREIHPLFHAFTVGLDFFEANDKFMEGFFAWGTALSTNCPEIRTCMDRPRFSFNILGMIVGYVDYLTKLGALEDARNLLQWQYAPQLEFNNWTLGQEAWQHRVDNLDAIAALYHNDDPSDDPNFFFVKTKKWGGKTSTCQTCHQAQERHWSDEDKATVIPHIDDILTIENWPLVSTTWYGAIKQPCHSLPQWQSKQSYQQGDLVQLNGVQYQAKWWTYAEWPAHSGQWDVWQAIGSCDASL
;
A
#
# COMPACT_ATOMS: atom_id res chain seq x y z
N MET A 1 -29.59 -64.37 -1.01
CA MET A 1 -28.68 -64.28 -2.17
C MET A 1 -27.52 -63.37 -1.74
N ILE A 2 -26.63 -63.86 -0.86
CA ILE A 2 -25.26 -64.33 -1.19
C ILE A 2 -24.47 -63.18 -1.84
N VAL A 3 -23.72 -62.36 -1.08
CA VAL A 3 -22.32 -62.56 -0.61
C VAL A 3 -21.30 -62.60 -1.75
N LYS A 4 -20.30 -61.70 -1.66
CA LYS A 4 -18.99 -61.56 -2.38
C LYS A 4 -18.95 -60.31 -3.31
N ASN A 5 -18.07 -59.31 -3.14
CA ASN A 5 -16.70 -59.33 -2.61
C ASN A 5 -16.26 -57.99 -2.02
N ILE A 6 -15.67 -58.09 -0.83
CA ILE A 6 -14.66 -57.21 -0.25
C ILE A 6 -13.38 -57.37 -1.07
N ILE A 7 -12.92 -56.32 -1.76
CA ILE A 7 -11.51 -56.08 -2.11
C ILE A 7 -11.29 -54.54 -2.17
N LYS A 8 -10.50 -54.03 -1.20
CA LYS A 8 -9.73 -52.74 -1.17
C LYS A 8 -10.58 -51.45 -1.01
N ALA A 9 -10.57 -50.66 0.07
CA ALA A 9 -9.52 -50.30 1.04
C ALA A 9 -8.17 -50.00 0.37
N ALA A 10 -7.86 -48.69 0.30
CA ALA A 10 -6.83 -48.03 -0.52
C ALA A 10 -7.31 -47.63 -1.92
N VAL A 11 -7.05 -46.37 -2.28
CA VAL A 11 -7.37 -45.65 -3.54
C VAL A 11 -8.73 -44.93 -3.54
N CYS A 12 -8.87 -43.91 -2.68
CA CYS A 12 -9.66 -42.71 -2.99
C CYS A 12 -9.09 -41.48 -2.25
N ALA A 13 -7.75 -41.36 -2.29
CA ALA A 13 -6.96 -40.25 -1.76
C ALA A 13 -5.97 -39.73 -2.84
N ALA A 14 -6.35 -39.81 -4.12
CA ALA A 14 -5.43 -39.51 -5.23
C ALA A 14 -6.09 -38.83 -6.44
N LEU A 15 -7.25 -38.16 -6.28
CA LEU A 15 -7.91 -37.42 -7.38
C LEU A 15 -8.43 -36.03 -6.97
N LEU A 16 -7.84 -35.42 -5.94
CA LEU A 16 -7.96 -33.97 -5.64
C LEU A 16 -6.58 -33.29 -5.62
N GLY A 17 -5.61 -33.83 -6.35
CA GLY A 17 -4.24 -33.32 -6.40
C GLY A 17 -3.73 -33.29 -7.84
N ALA A 18 -4.19 -32.31 -8.62
CA ALA A 18 -3.54 -31.88 -9.86
C ALA A 18 -4.14 -30.53 -10.26
N GLY A 19 -3.48 -29.46 -9.84
CA GLY A 19 -3.92 -28.08 -10.05
C GLY A 19 -3.06 -27.05 -9.33
N ALA A 20 -2.20 -27.45 -8.39
CA ALA A 20 -1.04 -26.65 -8.03
C ALA A 20 0.04 -26.89 -9.10
N GLN A 21 0.15 -26.00 -10.09
CA GLN A 21 1.41 -25.88 -10.80
C GLN A 21 2.46 -25.57 -9.74
N ALA A 22 3.45 -26.45 -9.61
CA ALA A 22 4.62 -26.21 -8.81
C ALA A 22 5.34 -24.99 -9.42
N TYR A 23 5.02 -23.81 -8.90
CA TYR A 23 5.89 -22.66 -9.02
C TYR A 23 7.22 -23.09 -8.44
N ALA A 24 8.24 -23.14 -9.28
CA ALA A 24 9.59 -23.44 -8.86
C ALA A 24 9.91 -22.47 -7.72
N GLN A 25 10.06 -23.01 -6.50
CA GLN A 25 10.69 -22.28 -5.43
C GLN A 25 12.10 -21.96 -5.93
N ASN A 26 12.31 -20.71 -6.35
CA ASN A 26 13.66 -20.21 -6.50
C ASN A 26 14.25 -20.29 -5.10
N GLU A 27 15.09 -21.30 -4.87
CA GLU A 27 15.84 -21.44 -3.62
C GLU A 27 16.47 -20.08 -3.28
N PRO A 28 16.27 -19.57 -2.05
CA PRO A 28 16.98 -18.38 -1.62
C PRO A 28 18.49 -18.64 -1.72
N MET A 29 19.22 -17.65 -2.22
CA MET A 29 20.68 -17.63 -2.24
C MET A 29 21.22 -18.07 -0.86
N PRO A 30 22.28 -18.88 -0.78
CA PRO A 30 22.74 -19.44 0.48
C PRO A 30 23.07 -18.35 1.51
N LEU A 31 22.63 -18.62 2.74
CA LEU A 31 22.66 -17.82 3.98
C LEU A 31 24.07 -17.47 4.52
N THR A 32 25.09 -17.26 3.69
CA THR A 32 26.47 -17.11 4.19
C THR A 32 27.20 -15.84 3.77
N ASP A 33 26.57 -14.94 3.02
CA ASP A 33 27.27 -13.76 2.52
C ASP A 33 27.33 -12.63 3.54
N ASN A 34 28.38 -12.67 4.37
CA ASN A 34 28.96 -11.46 4.92
C ASN A 34 29.13 -10.45 3.76
N GLY A 35 28.64 -9.21 3.89
CA GLY A 35 28.57 -8.21 2.81
C GLY A 35 29.87 -7.91 2.03
N LYS A 36 31.00 -8.51 2.42
CA LYS A 36 32.26 -8.56 1.67
C LYS A 36 32.20 -9.40 0.39
N HIS A 37 31.45 -10.51 0.36
CA HIS A 37 31.32 -11.36 -0.85
C HIS A 37 30.38 -10.71 -1.89
N PHE A 38 29.28 -10.11 -1.43
CA PHE A 38 28.33 -9.36 -2.27
C PHE A 38 29.00 -8.28 -3.15
N LEU A 39 29.96 -7.51 -2.60
CA LEU A 39 30.63 -6.43 -3.34
C LEU A 39 31.58 -6.94 -4.43
N ALA A 40 31.98 -8.22 -4.41
CA ALA A 40 32.96 -8.78 -5.34
C ALA A 40 32.35 -9.27 -6.67
N ASP A 41 31.08 -9.69 -6.69
CA ASP A 41 30.42 -10.34 -7.85
C ASP A 41 29.41 -9.42 -8.58
N SER A 42 29.63 -8.10 -8.52
CA SER A 42 28.70 -7.13 -9.12
C SER A 42 28.79 -7.06 -10.65
N HIS A 43 27.66 -7.25 -11.33
CA HIS A 43 27.52 -6.97 -12.76
C HIS A 43 27.24 -5.49 -13.06
N ILE A 44 27.12 -4.67 -12.01
CA ILE A 44 26.91 -3.23 -12.08
C ILE A 44 28.21 -2.50 -11.77
N SER A 45 28.68 -1.74 -12.75
CA SER A 45 29.94 -1.00 -12.63
C SER A 45 29.77 0.27 -11.79
N VAL A 46 30.45 0.29 -10.65
CA VAL A 46 30.73 1.44 -9.79
C VAL A 46 32.23 1.47 -9.50
N SER A 47 32.80 2.64 -9.17
CA SER A 47 34.25 2.75 -8.90
C SER A 47 34.65 2.09 -7.58
N ASP A 48 35.90 1.63 -7.47
CA ASP A 48 36.46 1.07 -6.23
C ASP A 48 36.31 2.01 -5.02
N LYS A 49 36.36 3.33 -5.25
CA LYS A 49 36.14 4.34 -4.20
C LYS A 49 34.72 4.26 -3.61
N VAL A 50 33.72 3.98 -4.43
CA VAL A 50 32.32 3.81 -4.01
C VAL A 50 32.17 2.50 -3.23
N LEU A 51 32.75 1.40 -3.73
CA LEU A 51 32.76 0.12 -3.03
C LEU A 51 33.45 0.21 -1.66
N ALA A 52 34.59 0.92 -1.59
CA ALA A 52 35.30 1.17 -0.34
C ALA A 52 34.47 2.00 0.65
N ARG A 53 33.67 2.97 0.17
CA ARG A 53 32.74 3.74 1.00
C ARG A 53 31.64 2.84 1.59
N PHE A 54 31.07 1.93 0.79
CA PHE A 54 30.11 0.94 1.30
C PHE A 54 30.76 0.03 2.33
N ALA A 55 31.95 -0.49 2.04
CA ALA A 55 32.70 -1.36 2.94
C ALA A 55 33.21 -0.66 4.22
N ALA A 56 33.07 0.66 4.34
CA ALA A 56 33.39 1.40 5.57
C ALA A 56 32.17 1.59 6.49
N HIS A 57 30.95 1.33 6.01
CA HIS A 57 29.74 1.57 6.79
C HIS A 57 29.47 0.41 7.76
N PRO A 58 29.31 0.67 9.08
CA PRO A 58 29.16 -0.38 10.08
C PRO A 58 27.98 -1.32 9.84
N ALA A 59 26.84 -0.82 9.35
CA ALA A 59 25.69 -1.69 9.04
C ALA A 59 25.93 -2.64 7.85
N ILE A 60 26.92 -2.37 7.00
CA ILE A 60 27.28 -3.20 5.84
C ILE A 60 28.31 -4.24 6.25
N THR A 61 29.27 -3.89 7.12
CA THR A 61 30.39 -4.76 7.50
C THR A 61 30.31 -5.37 8.89
N GLY A 62 29.43 -4.85 9.75
CA GLY A 62 29.32 -5.23 11.15
C GLY A 62 28.76 -6.63 11.33
N GLU A 63 28.71 -7.07 12.59
CA GLU A 63 27.95 -8.27 12.97
C GLU A 63 26.46 -8.00 12.84
N ILE A 64 25.70 -9.07 12.64
CA ILE A 64 24.26 -8.96 12.53
C ILE A 64 23.73 -8.71 13.94
N PRO A 65 23.05 -7.58 14.21
CA PRO A 65 22.32 -7.50 15.45
C PRO A 65 21.34 -8.66 15.43
N SER A 66 21.45 -9.54 16.43
CA SER A 66 20.39 -10.50 16.72
C SER A 66 19.08 -9.73 16.66
N PRO A 67 18.02 -10.27 16.02
CA PRO A 67 16.69 -9.71 16.17
C PRO A 67 16.37 -9.79 17.65
N ASN A 68 16.73 -8.75 18.39
CA ASN A 68 16.08 -8.41 19.63
C ASN A 68 14.69 -8.03 19.16
N SER A 69 13.82 -9.04 19.06
CA SER A 69 12.42 -8.81 19.29
C SER A 69 12.36 -8.22 20.70
N LEU A 70 12.47 -6.90 20.77
CA LEU A 70 11.57 -6.19 21.66
C LEU A 70 10.18 -6.54 21.11
N GLN A 71 9.69 -7.73 21.47
CA GLN A 71 8.40 -7.76 22.11
C GLN A 71 8.54 -6.74 23.24
N ALA A 72 8.27 -5.47 22.92
CA ALA A 72 7.67 -4.61 23.90
C ALA A 72 6.65 -5.52 24.60
N GLN A 73 6.73 -5.61 25.92
CA GLN A 73 5.63 -6.14 26.71
C GLN A 73 4.48 -5.19 26.43
N LEU A 74 3.85 -5.45 25.30
CA LEU A 74 2.74 -4.79 24.70
C LEU A 74 1.67 -5.02 25.76
N ASP A 75 1.33 -3.95 26.49
CA ASP A 75 0.36 -4.03 27.57
C ASP A 75 -0.90 -4.65 26.99
N HIS A 76 -1.34 -5.76 27.59
CA HIS A 76 -2.48 -6.53 27.13
C HIS A 76 -3.72 -5.65 26.88
N LEU A 77 -3.83 -4.48 27.53
CA LEU A 77 -4.87 -3.49 27.30
C LEU A 77 -4.72 -2.68 26.00
N SER A 78 -3.52 -2.19 25.69
CA SER A 78 -3.27 -1.27 24.56
C SER A 78 -2.86 -1.98 23.26
N SER A 79 -2.53 -3.26 23.33
CA SER A 79 -1.79 -3.94 22.27
C SER A 79 -2.49 -5.14 21.64
N TYR A 80 -3.82 -5.13 21.53
CA TYR A 80 -4.48 -6.20 20.79
C TYR A 80 -4.00 -6.20 19.33
N GLN A 81 -3.36 -7.28 18.91
CA GLN A 81 -3.01 -7.53 17.52
C GLN A 81 -3.59 -8.88 17.13
N THR A 82 -4.46 -8.89 16.11
CA THR A 82 -4.90 -10.15 15.52
C THR A 82 -3.66 -10.93 15.07
N ALA A 83 -3.52 -12.14 15.59
CA ALA A 83 -2.51 -13.08 15.16
C ALA A 83 -2.90 -13.61 13.78
N ILE A 84 -2.04 -13.42 12.80
CA ILE A 84 -2.33 -13.78 11.41
C ILE A 84 -1.37 -14.89 10.98
N PRO A 85 -1.87 -16.02 10.44
CA PRO A 85 -1.03 -17.08 9.89
C PRO A 85 0.00 -16.54 8.88
N ARG A 86 1.16 -17.20 8.79
CA ARG A 86 2.28 -16.78 7.91
C ARG A 86 2.89 -17.97 7.16
N SER A 87 2.06 -18.84 6.60
CA SER A 87 2.49 -20.09 5.96
C SER A 87 3.45 -19.89 4.79
N THR A 88 3.35 -18.78 4.04
CA THR A 88 4.23 -18.50 2.89
C THR A 88 5.09 -17.25 3.03
N GLN A 89 5.30 -16.74 4.25
CA GLN A 89 6.01 -15.47 4.46
C GLN A 89 7.39 -15.44 3.79
N PHE A 90 7.62 -14.41 2.97
CA PHE A 90 8.94 -14.08 2.47
C PHE A 90 9.80 -13.56 3.63
N VAL A 91 10.95 -14.21 3.83
CA VAL A 91 11.90 -13.83 4.88
C VAL A 91 13.07 -13.11 4.24
N LEU A 92 13.33 -11.88 4.68
CA LEU A 92 14.52 -11.13 4.28
C LEU A 92 15.78 -11.90 4.70
N SER A 93 16.84 -11.82 3.89
CA SER A 93 18.14 -12.32 4.34
C SER A 93 18.56 -11.55 5.59
N GLU A 94 19.32 -12.20 6.47
CA GLU A 94 19.79 -11.61 7.72
C GLU A 94 20.62 -10.32 7.45
N PHE A 95 21.38 -10.31 6.36
CA PHE A 95 22.10 -9.14 5.87
C PHE A 95 21.16 -8.00 5.45
N GLU A 96 20.17 -8.29 4.62
CA GLU A 96 19.22 -7.30 4.11
C GLU A 96 18.36 -6.72 5.23
N PHE A 97 17.88 -7.56 6.15
CA PHE A 97 17.18 -7.14 7.35
C PHE A 97 17.99 -6.10 8.12
N ARG A 98 19.26 -6.39 8.41
CA ARG A 98 20.15 -5.46 9.12
C ARG A 98 20.33 -4.13 8.41
N VAL A 99 20.63 -4.16 7.11
CA VAL A 99 20.91 -2.94 6.34
C VAL A 99 19.64 -2.07 6.23
N LEU A 100 18.48 -2.68 6.01
CA LEU A 100 17.20 -1.97 5.98
C LEU A 100 16.84 -1.39 7.34
N THR A 101 17.02 -2.15 8.43
CA THR A 101 16.82 -1.65 9.80
C THR A 101 17.70 -0.44 10.07
N ALA A 102 18.99 -0.50 9.72
CA ALA A 102 19.90 0.64 9.87
C ALA A 102 19.49 1.85 9.02
N TYR A 103 18.94 1.62 7.82
CA TYR A 103 18.40 2.69 6.98
C TYR A 103 17.13 3.29 7.58
N LEU A 104 16.19 2.48 8.06
CA LEU A 104 14.95 2.99 8.66
C LEU A 104 15.20 3.73 9.99
N ASP A 105 16.22 3.33 10.75
CA ASP A 105 16.68 4.08 11.94
C ASP A 105 17.32 5.42 11.58
N LYS A 106 17.85 5.57 10.36
CA LYS A 106 18.48 6.80 9.86
C LYS A 106 18.25 6.97 8.34
N PRO A 107 17.02 7.37 7.94
CA PRO A 107 16.58 7.35 6.54
C PRO A 107 17.20 8.45 5.68
N ASP A 108 17.91 9.38 6.31
CA ASP A 108 18.75 10.34 5.61
C ASP A 108 20.14 9.79 5.30
N ASP A 109 20.57 8.60 5.73
CA ASP A 109 21.95 8.14 5.52
C ASP A 109 22.31 7.89 4.04
N LYS A 110 23.17 8.77 3.49
CA LYS A 110 23.62 8.72 2.08
C LYS A 110 24.19 7.36 1.70
N VAL A 111 25.02 6.79 2.55
CA VAL A 111 25.80 5.59 2.21
C VAL A 111 24.87 4.39 2.17
N LEU A 112 23.94 4.30 3.11
CA LEU A 112 22.91 3.26 3.13
C LEU A 112 21.96 3.38 1.94
N ALA A 113 21.47 4.59 1.62
CA ALA A 113 20.60 4.80 0.46
C ALA A 113 21.30 4.40 -0.85
N GLN A 114 22.54 4.86 -1.06
CA GLN A 114 23.34 4.48 -2.22
C GLN A 114 23.65 2.97 -2.27
N PHE A 115 23.93 2.36 -1.13
CA PHE A 115 24.19 0.93 -1.05
C PHE A 115 22.94 0.11 -1.35
N LEU A 116 21.78 0.46 -0.79
CA LEU A 116 20.51 -0.23 -1.04
C LEU A 116 20.08 -0.08 -2.49
N ALA A 117 20.22 1.10 -3.09
CA ALA A 117 20.06 1.29 -4.54
C ALA A 117 20.94 0.32 -5.33
N PHE A 118 22.24 0.31 -5.03
CA PHE A 118 23.19 -0.61 -5.67
C PHE A 118 22.84 -2.08 -5.44
N TYR A 119 22.38 -2.42 -4.22
CA TYR A 119 22.04 -3.77 -3.80
C TYR A 119 20.89 -4.34 -4.63
N TYR A 120 19.75 -3.64 -4.67
CA TYR A 120 18.59 -4.12 -5.45
C TYR A 120 18.84 -4.11 -6.95
N LEU A 121 19.67 -3.20 -7.46
CA LEU A 121 20.01 -3.22 -8.88
C LEU A 121 20.72 -4.53 -9.30
N GLN A 122 21.42 -5.23 -8.39
CA GLN A 122 22.11 -6.50 -8.70
C GLN A 122 21.18 -7.61 -9.19
N ASP A 123 19.90 -7.58 -8.83
CA ASP A 123 18.91 -8.53 -9.33
C ASP A 123 17.65 -7.81 -9.82
N SER A 124 17.87 -6.77 -10.62
CA SER A 124 16.83 -5.92 -11.20
C SER A 124 16.59 -6.21 -12.69
N LEU A 125 15.72 -5.44 -13.34
CA LEU A 125 15.51 -5.47 -14.80
C LEU A 125 16.76 -5.09 -15.63
N LEU A 126 17.83 -4.60 -14.99
CA LEU A 126 19.12 -4.42 -15.65
C LEU A 126 19.80 -5.76 -15.97
N LYS A 127 19.46 -6.83 -15.25
CA LYS A 127 19.92 -8.19 -15.53
C LYS A 127 19.39 -8.65 -16.88
N ARG A 128 20.24 -9.34 -17.66
CA ARG A 128 19.96 -9.68 -19.07
C ARG A 128 19.15 -10.96 -19.28
N ARG A 129 18.93 -11.76 -18.24
CA ARG A 129 18.28 -13.08 -18.31
C ARG A 129 17.18 -13.20 -17.26
N ASN A 130 16.08 -13.85 -17.64
CA ASN A 130 14.92 -14.22 -16.81
C ASN A 130 14.30 -13.03 -16.06
N VAL A 131 13.31 -12.38 -16.68
CA VAL A 131 12.53 -11.34 -16.00
C VAL A 131 11.33 -11.99 -15.32
N SER A 132 11.24 -11.81 -14.01
CA SER A 132 10.10 -12.18 -13.17
C SER A 132 9.65 -10.96 -12.36
N GLY A 133 8.56 -11.12 -11.61
CA GLY A 133 8.08 -10.16 -10.62
C GLY A 133 9.16 -9.75 -9.62
N THR A 134 10.12 -10.64 -9.30
CA THR A 134 11.27 -10.32 -8.44
C THR A 134 12.16 -9.24 -9.05
N GLN A 135 12.54 -9.36 -10.33
CA GLN A 135 13.39 -8.34 -10.97
C GLN A 135 12.65 -7.00 -11.14
N LEU A 136 11.33 -7.04 -11.36
CA LEU A 136 10.49 -5.84 -11.37
C LEU A 136 10.47 -5.18 -9.98
N LYS A 137 10.19 -5.95 -8.92
CA LYS A 137 10.21 -5.48 -7.52
C LYS A 137 11.54 -4.81 -7.19
N ASN A 138 12.66 -5.49 -7.46
CA ASN A 138 13.99 -4.99 -7.18
C ASN A 138 14.32 -3.73 -8.00
N SER A 139 13.85 -3.63 -9.25
CA SER A 139 13.96 -2.38 -10.02
C SER A 139 13.21 -1.22 -9.38
N ILE A 140 12.01 -1.45 -8.84
CA ILE A 140 11.23 -0.41 -8.15
C ILE A 140 11.90 0.00 -6.82
N LEU A 141 12.35 -0.97 -6.02
CA LEU A 141 13.08 -0.71 -4.78
C LEU A 141 14.37 0.08 -5.03
N ALA A 142 15.14 -0.30 -6.05
CA ALA A 142 16.31 0.46 -6.47
C ALA A 142 15.95 1.90 -6.85
N ASP A 143 14.86 2.10 -7.58
CA ASP A 143 14.40 3.41 -8.02
C ASP A 143 14.02 4.30 -6.84
N TYR A 144 13.38 3.74 -5.81
CA TYR A 144 13.09 4.43 -4.56
C TYR A 144 14.36 5.01 -3.95
N PHE A 145 15.37 4.17 -3.71
CA PHE A 145 16.62 4.63 -3.09
C PHE A 145 17.40 5.61 -3.97
N LEU A 146 17.37 5.46 -5.29
CA LEU A 146 17.99 6.42 -6.21
C LEU A 146 17.33 7.79 -6.15
N ASN A 147 16.00 7.85 -6.11
CA ASN A 147 15.27 9.10 -5.90
C ASN A 147 15.60 9.72 -4.54
N ARG A 148 15.65 8.91 -3.46
CA ARG A 148 16.08 9.40 -2.13
C ARG A 148 17.48 10.00 -2.13
N VAL A 149 18.42 9.41 -2.86
CA VAL A 149 19.76 9.97 -3.00
C VAL A 149 19.74 11.32 -3.70
N ASP A 150 18.92 11.48 -4.75
CA ASP A 150 18.82 12.75 -5.48
C ASP A 150 18.16 13.86 -4.64
N ASP A 151 17.15 13.54 -3.81
CA ASP A 151 16.49 14.53 -2.95
C ASP A 151 17.40 15.04 -1.84
N LEU A 152 18.13 14.12 -1.20
CA LEU A 152 18.89 14.41 0.00
C LEU A 152 20.29 14.94 -0.30
N TYR A 153 20.83 14.65 -1.48
CA TYR A 153 22.24 14.85 -1.76
C TYR A 153 22.51 15.32 -3.19
N ALA A 154 23.65 16.00 -3.37
CA ALA A 154 24.18 16.25 -4.70
C ALA A 154 24.37 14.92 -5.45
N THR A 155 23.70 14.81 -6.60
CA THR A 155 23.72 13.66 -7.48
C THR A 155 25.14 13.30 -7.90
N GLU A 156 25.49 12.01 -7.79
CA GLU A 156 26.76 11.49 -8.28
C GLU A 156 26.57 10.93 -9.70
N PRO A 157 27.52 11.11 -10.64
CA PRO A 157 27.33 10.68 -12.03
C PRO A 157 26.99 9.18 -12.20
N TRP A 158 27.40 8.34 -11.24
CA TRP A 158 27.05 6.92 -11.27
C TRP A 158 25.61 6.64 -10.83
N THR A 159 25.06 7.38 -9.87
CA THR A 159 23.67 7.21 -9.42
C THR A 159 22.71 7.67 -10.51
N GLU A 160 22.96 8.85 -11.08
CA GLU A 160 22.18 9.39 -12.22
C GLU A 160 22.15 8.42 -13.40
N ARG A 161 23.32 7.90 -13.78
CA ARG A 161 23.43 6.93 -14.88
C ARG A 161 22.66 5.65 -14.59
N LEU A 162 22.69 5.14 -13.36
CA LEU A 162 21.98 3.90 -13.01
C LEU A 162 20.47 4.14 -12.92
N LYS A 163 20.03 5.27 -12.38
CA LYS A 163 18.63 5.73 -12.39
C LYS A 163 18.07 5.78 -13.80
N ASN A 164 18.71 6.55 -14.68
CA ASN A 164 18.30 6.66 -16.09
C ASN A 164 18.21 5.29 -16.80
N ARG A 165 19.13 4.37 -16.49
CA ARG A 165 19.11 3.01 -17.05
C ARG A 165 17.98 2.16 -16.48
N ASN A 166 17.72 2.25 -15.18
CA ASN A 166 16.68 1.50 -14.48
C ASN A 166 15.28 2.00 -14.90
N GLU A 167 15.06 3.30 -14.88
CA GLU A 167 13.81 3.94 -15.33
C GLU A 167 13.51 3.58 -16.79
N LYS A 168 14.52 3.56 -17.68
CA LYS A 168 14.34 3.10 -19.06
C LYS A 168 13.86 1.64 -19.16
N LYS A 169 14.17 0.79 -18.18
CA LYS A 169 13.63 -0.57 -18.10
C LYS A 169 12.21 -0.58 -17.54
N LEU A 170 11.97 0.14 -16.44
CA LEU A 170 10.65 0.28 -15.82
C LEU A 170 9.62 0.86 -16.80
N ASN A 171 10.00 1.85 -17.60
CA ASN A 171 9.14 2.48 -18.60
C ASN A 171 8.58 1.50 -19.64
N ARG A 172 9.22 0.33 -19.84
CA ARG A 172 8.69 -0.71 -20.73
C ARG A 172 7.44 -1.41 -20.17
N TYR A 173 7.17 -1.27 -18.88
CA TYR A 173 6.02 -1.85 -18.19
C TYR A 173 5.01 -0.75 -17.85
N PHE A 174 5.47 0.42 -17.42
CA PHE A 174 4.59 1.48 -16.91
C PHE A 174 4.27 2.59 -17.91
N ASN A 175 5.07 2.78 -18.97
CA ASN A 175 4.83 3.77 -20.03
C ASN A 175 4.59 3.07 -21.37
N LEU A 176 3.46 2.38 -21.47
CA LEU A 176 3.03 1.64 -22.65
C LEU A 176 2.21 2.57 -23.54
N GLU A 177 2.63 2.68 -24.80
CA GLU A 177 1.80 3.19 -25.91
C GLU A 177 0.69 2.21 -26.31
N LYS A 178 0.71 0.98 -25.76
CA LYS A 178 -0.29 -0.06 -26.01
C LYS A 178 -1.63 0.30 -25.38
N ALA A 179 -2.70 -0.23 -25.98
CA ALA A 179 -4.05 -0.13 -25.44
C ALA A 179 -4.12 -0.73 -24.03
N ILE A 180 -4.80 -0.01 -23.15
CA ILE A 180 -5.05 -0.41 -21.77
C ILE A 180 -6.08 -1.54 -21.75
N THR A 181 -5.85 -2.57 -20.93
CA THR A 181 -6.78 -3.69 -20.75
C THR A 181 -7.32 -3.72 -19.33
N TYR A 182 -8.46 -4.40 -19.18
CA TYR A 182 -9.09 -4.69 -17.89
C TYR A 182 -9.57 -6.13 -17.98
N ASN A 183 -9.02 -6.99 -17.12
CA ASN A 183 -9.39 -8.40 -17.03
C ASN A 183 -9.27 -8.88 -15.58
N GLU A 184 -10.33 -9.47 -15.05
CA GLU A 184 -10.36 -10.02 -13.69
C GLU A 184 -10.11 -11.54 -13.65
N ASP A 185 -10.11 -12.23 -14.79
CA ASP A 185 -10.15 -13.69 -14.88
C ASP A 185 -8.75 -14.35 -14.82
N HIS A 186 -7.72 -13.61 -14.42
CA HIS A 186 -6.37 -14.18 -14.27
C HIS A 186 -6.33 -15.08 -13.03
N GLN A 187 -5.58 -16.19 -13.10
CA GLN A 187 -5.46 -17.13 -11.97
C GLN A 187 -4.95 -16.42 -10.71
N ALA A 188 -3.96 -15.53 -10.83
CA ALA A 188 -3.43 -14.77 -9.69
C ALA A 188 -4.49 -13.88 -9.02
N HIS A 189 -5.53 -13.44 -9.75
CA HIS A 189 -6.64 -12.66 -9.20
C HIS A 189 -7.60 -13.54 -8.41
N LEU A 190 -7.91 -14.72 -8.92
CA LEU A 190 -8.71 -15.74 -8.22
C LEU A 190 -8.00 -16.18 -6.93
N ASP A 191 -6.69 -16.38 -6.99
CA ASP A 191 -5.85 -16.71 -5.84
C ASP A 191 -5.88 -15.57 -4.81
N PHE A 192 -5.81 -14.31 -5.26
CA PHE A 192 -6.01 -13.14 -4.40
C PHE A 192 -7.34 -13.17 -3.68
N TYR A 193 -8.46 -13.36 -4.39
CA TYR A 193 -9.78 -13.41 -3.74
C TYR A 193 -9.88 -14.56 -2.74
N ASN A 194 -9.33 -15.72 -3.06
CA ASN A 194 -9.33 -16.87 -2.15
C ASN A 194 -8.51 -16.59 -0.89
N THR A 195 -7.30 -16.07 -1.05
CA THR A 195 -6.39 -15.76 0.06
C THR A 195 -6.90 -14.61 0.91
N PHE A 196 -7.45 -13.56 0.30
CA PHE A 196 -8.03 -12.44 1.02
C PHE A 196 -9.23 -12.88 1.85
N ASN A 197 -10.13 -13.71 1.31
CA ASN A 197 -11.35 -14.10 2.02
C ASN A 197 -11.22 -15.30 2.98
N TYR A 198 -10.30 -16.25 2.71
CA TYR A 198 -10.29 -17.58 3.38
C TYR A 198 -8.91 -18.14 3.75
N GLN A 199 -7.83 -17.73 3.08
CA GLN A 199 -6.51 -18.39 3.21
C GLN A 199 -5.37 -17.38 3.34
N GLU A 200 -5.44 -16.53 4.34
CA GLU A 200 -4.57 -15.37 4.49
C GLU A 200 -3.10 -15.69 4.68
N GLY A 201 -2.79 -16.88 5.20
CA GLY A 201 -1.42 -17.37 5.32
C GLY A 201 -0.67 -17.38 3.98
N GLU A 202 -1.39 -17.48 2.86
CA GLU A 202 -0.84 -17.60 1.51
C GLU A 202 -0.57 -16.24 0.82
N ARG A 203 -0.88 -15.11 1.48
CA ARG A 203 -0.85 -13.76 0.88
C ARG A 203 0.47 -13.35 0.26
N PHE A 204 1.58 -13.82 0.81
CA PHE A 204 2.92 -13.50 0.31
C PHE A 204 3.18 -14.16 -1.04
N GLN A 205 2.75 -15.41 -1.21
CA GLN A 205 2.85 -16.12 -2.48
C GLN A 205 1.99 -15.45 -3.55
N VAL A 206 0.76 -15.05 -3.20
CA VAL A 206 -0.13 -14.35 -4.13
C VAL A 206 0.44 -13.00 -4.56
N ALA A 207 0.99 -12.22 -3.63
CA ALA A 207 1.62 -10.94 -3.97
C ALA A 207 2.78 -11.10 -4.96
N ALA A 208 3.58 -12.18 -4.83
CA ALA A 208 4.61 -12.53 -5.80
C ALA A 208 4.02 -12.94 -7.16
N ALA A 209 2.99 -13.80 -7.16
CA ALA A 209 2.31 -14.25 -8.37
C ALA A 209 1.66 -13.10 -9.16
N LEU A 210 1.11 -12.09 -8.47
CA LEU A 210 0.57 -10.89 -9.10
C LEU A 210 1.65 -10.04 -9.80
N LEU A 211 2.85 -9.94 -9.21
CA LEU A 211 3.97 -9.28 -9.87
C LEU A 211 4.43 -10.03 -11.13
N ASP A 212 4.44 -11.37 -11.09
CA ASP A 212 4.71 -12.20 -12.26
C ASP A 212 3.63 -12.03 -13.34
N ASP A 213 2.36 -11.99 -12.93
CA ASP A 213 1.22 -11.74 -13.81
C ASP A 213 1.36 -10.39 -14.53
N PHE A 214 1.71 -9.33 -13.79
CA PHE A 214 1.94 -8.00 -14.36
C PHE A 214 3.16 -7.95 -15.29
N VAL A 215 4.22 -8.70 -15.03
CA VAL A 215 5.36 -8.80 -15.95
C VAL A 215 4.92 -9.42 -17.29
N ASN A 216 3.99 -10.37 -17.26
CA ASN A 216 3.47 -11.04 -18.45
C ASN A 216 2.45 -10.18 -19.21
N ASP A 217 1.56 -9.50 -18.49
CA ASP A 217 0.60 -8.55 -19.06
C ASP A 217 0.57 -7.21 -18.31
N PRO A 218 1.50 -6.29 -18.61
CA PRO A 218 1.53 -4.98 -17.96
C PRO A 218 0.44 -4.03 -18.46
N THR A 219 -0.42 -4.45 -19.41
CA THR A 219 -1.54 -3.64 -19.89
C THR A 219 -2.78 -3.76 -19.01
N ASN A 220 -2.87 -4.82 -18.19
CA ASN A 220 -4.01 -5.07 -17.32
C ASN A 220 -3.95 -4.20 -16.05
N VAL A 221 -4.79 -3.17 -16.00
CA VAL A 221 -4.79 -2.20 -14.90
C VAL A 221 -5.29 -2.84 -13.60
N PHE A 222 -6.14 -3.86 -13.69
CA PHE A 222 -6.67 -4.55 -12.52
C PHE A 222 -5.57 -5.32 -11.77
N THR A 223 -4.62 -5.94 -12.49
CA THR A 223 -3.44 -6.57 -11.87
C THR A 223 -2.65 -5.54 -11.06
N GLY A 224 -2.46 -4.32 -11.58
CA GLY A 224 -1.80 -3.23 -10.87
C GLY A 224 -2.52 -2.81 -9.58
N PHE A 225 -3.86 -2.78 -9.61
CA PHE A 225 -4.69 -2.56 -8.42
C PHE A 225 -4.47 -3.66 -7.37
N LEU A 226 -4.51 -4.93 -7.75
CA LEU A 226 -4.33 -6.04 -6.81
C LEU A 226 -2.92 -6.12 -6.24
N ILE A 227 -1.88 -5.76 -7.01
CA ILE A 227 -0.51 -5.64 -6.49
C ILE A 227 -0.48 -4.55 -5.40
N LYS A 228 -1.06 -3.38 -5.66
CA LYS A 228 -1.17 -2.32 -4.67
C LYS A 228 -1.87 -2.82 -3.41
N ALA A 229 -3.07 -3.39 -3.56
CA ALA A 229 -3.87 -3.86 -2.42
C ALA A 229 -3.13 -4.91 -1.58
N SER A 230 -2.49 -5.89 -2.23
CA SER A 230 -1.71 -6.94 -1.56
C SER A 230 -0.55 -6.37 -0.76
N ASN A 231 0.17 -5.39 -1.30
CA ASN A 231 1.33 -4.82 -0.63
C ASN A 231 0.91 -3.86 0.51
N THR A 232 -0.18 -3.09 0.37
CA THR A 232 -0.74 -2.33 1.51
C THR A 232 -1.12 -3.27 2.65
N TRP A 233 -1.80 -4.38 2.32
CA TRP A 233 -2.21 -5.38 3.30
C TRP A 233 -1.01 -6.02 4.02
N ILE A 234 -0.04 -6.56 3.26
CA ILE A 234 1.13 -7.22 3.83
C ILE A 234 1.98 -6.24 4.63
N GLY A 235 2.23 -5.04 4.10
CA GLY A 235 3.03 -4.01 4.75
C GLY A 235 2.44 -3.54 6.07
N GLY A 236 1.12 -3.31 6.11
CA GLY A 236 0.41 -2.88 7.31
C GLY A 236 0.42 -3.92 8.44
N GLU A 237 0.55 -5.21 8.12
CA GLU A 237 0.44 -6.32 9.07
C GLU A 237 1.77 -6.98 9.45
N THR A 238 2.89 -6.39 9.03
CA THR A 238 4.25 -6.71 9.50
C THR A 238 4.38 -6.66 11.03
N ASP A 239 5.43 -7.26 11.58
CA ASP A 239 5.76 -7.08 13.00
C ASP A 239 6.20 -5.65 13.31
N PHE A 240 6.28 -5.31 14.60
CA PHE A 240 6.62 -3.96 15.07
C PHE A 240 7.93 -3.42 14.45
N ASP A 241 8.96 -4.24 14.38
CA ASP A 241 10.31 -3.89 13.93
C ASP A 241 10.72 -4.63 12.63
N ASP A 242 9.76 -5.17 11.87
CA ASP A 242 10.04 -5.84 10.60
C ASP A 242 10.27 -4.80 9.47
N PRO A 243 11.50 -4.68 8.95
CA PRO A 243 11.85 -3.67 7.96
C PRO A 243 11.29 -3.97 6.56
N SER A 244 10.70 -5.15 6.33
CA SER A 244 10.03 -5.48 5.06
C SER A 244 8.81 -4.62 4.78
N ILE A 245 8.28 -3.91 5.79
CA ILE A 245 7.26 -2.87 5.59
C ILE A 245 7.67 -1.84 4.53
N LEU A 246 8.96 -1.49 4.48
CA LEU A 246 9.47 -0.54 3.48
C LEU A 246 9.29 -1.08 2.06
N HIS A 247 9.56 -2.37 1.83
CA HIS A 247 9.37 -2.96 0.51
C HIS A 247 7.92 -2.87 0.07
N ASN A 248 7.03 -3.29 0.97
CA ASN A 248 5.60 -3.35 0.70
C ASN A 248 5.05 -1.96 0.39
N PHE A 249 5.32 -0.95 1.21
CA PHE A 249 4.77 0.39 0.97
C PHE A 249 5.41 1.11 -0.23
N VAL A 250 6.68 0.82 -0.55
CA VAL A 250 7.29 1.27 -1.81
C VAL A 250 6.55 0.68 -3.02
N ILE A 251 6.31 -0.65 -3.03
CA ILE A 251 5.60 -1.30 -4.13
C ILE A 251 4.14 -0.85 -4.21
N ALA A 252 3.44 -0.80 -3.08
CA ALA A 252 2.05 -0.35 -3.00
C ALA A 252 1.90 1.06 -3.57
N SER A 253 2.74 1.99 -3.11
CA SER A 253 2.70 3.38 -3.55
C SER A 253 3.08 3.54 -5.03
N TYR A 254 4.13 2.85 -5.49
CA TYR A 254 4.54 2.87 -6.89
C TYR A 254 3.40 2.41 -7.81
N PHE A 255 2.79 1.27 -7.51
CA PHE A 255 1.65 0.78 -8.28
C PHE A 255 0.41 1.66 -8.12
N SER A 256 0.20 2.30 -6.96
CA SER A 256 -0.92 3.21 -6.78
C SER A 256 -0.83 4.40 -7.73
N LYS A 257 0.33 5.05 -7.82
CA LYS A 257 0.54 6.21 -8.72
C LYS A 257 0.30 5.81 -10.17
N HIS A 258 0.90 4.71 -10.62
CA HIS A 258 0.81 4.30 -12.01
C HIS A 258 -0.58 3.75 -12.37
N THR A 259 -1.26 3.06 -11.46
CA THR A 259 -2.63 2.58 -11.69
C THR A 259 -3.62 3.74 -11.73
N ILE A 260 -3.43 4.80 -10.92
CA ILE A 260 -4.20 6.05 -11.02
C ILE A 260 -4.00 6.73 -12.39
N ASP A 261 -2.76 6.85 -12.86
CA ASP A 261 -2.47 7.44 -14.18
C ASP A 261 -3.15 6.63 -15.31
N ARG A 262 -3.20 5.31 -15.19
CA ARG A 262 -3.92 4.45 -16.14
C ARG A 262 -5.42 4.58 -16.02
N ALA A 263 -5.96 4.68 -14.80
CA ALA A 263 -7.38 4.92 -14.59
C ALA A 263 -7.80 6.26 -15.22
N GLN A 264 -6.99 7.33 -15.10
CA GLN A 264 -7.22 8.59 -15.82
C GLN A 264 -7.30 8.39 -17.33
N GLN A 265 -6.36 7.65 -17.92
CA GLN A 265 -6.37 7.33 -19.35
C GLN A 265 -7.61 6.50 -19.75
N MET A 266 -8.02 5.54 -18.90
CA MET A 266 -9.25 4.78 -19.12
C MET A 266 -10.49 5.66 -19.09
N GLU A 267 -10.56 6.64 -18.17
CA GLU A 267 -11.65 7.64 -18.13
C GLU A 267 -11.71 8.41 -19.45
N GLN A 268 -10.57 8.85 -19.96
CA GLN A 268 -10.51 9.59 -21.22
C GLN A 268 -10.95 8.74 -22.41
N ASN A 269 -10.54 7.48 -22.46
CA ASN A 269 -11.00 6.56 -23.50
C ASN A 269 -12.51 6.32 -23.40
N TRP A 270 -13.04 6.19 -22.18
CA TRP A 270 -14.47 6.04 -21.93
C TRP A 270 -15.28 7.27 -22.36
N LEU A 271 -14.78 8.49 -22.08
CA LEU A 271 -15.42 9.73 -22.54
C LEU A 271 -15.52 9.83 -24.07
N GLN A 272 -14.64 9.16 -24.81
CA GLN A 272 -14.70 9.08 -26.27
C GLN A 272 -15.59 7.93 -26.77
N ASP A 273 -15.63 6.81 -26.05
CA ASP A 273 -16.47 5.65 -26.35
C ASP A 273 -17.12 5.07 -25.08
N PRO A 274 -18.28 5.63 -24.66
CA PRO A 274 -18.95 5.23 -23.42
C PRO A 274 -19.52 3.80 -23.43
N ALA A 275 -19.55 3.12 -24.58
CA ALA A 275 -19.97 1.72 -24.68
C ALA A 275 -18.98 0.75 -24.03
N ASN A 276 -17.81 1.24 -23.62
CA ASN A 276 -16.77 0.47 -22.95
C ASN A 276 -16.95 0.48 -21.42
N ASP A 277 -17.67 -0.49 -20.85
CA ASP A 277 -18.03 -0.59 -19.41
C ASP A 277 -16.85 -0.67 -18.38
N ARG A 278 -15.60 -0.43 -18.78
CA ARG A 278 -14.39 -0.83 -18.02
C ARG A 278 -13.84 0.20 -17.01
N PHE A 279 -14.56 1.27 -16.70
CA PHE A 279 -13.99 2.38 -15.93
C PHE A 279 -14.65 2.52 -14.56
N ARG A 280 -13.95 2.22 -13.42
CA ARG A 280 -14.15 2.73 -12.02
C ARG A 280 -13.01 2.41 -11.02
N LEU A 281 -11.75 2.27 -11.46
CA LEU A 281 -10.65 1.87 -10.56
C LEU A 281 -10.16 2.97 -9.62
N ALA A 282 -10.16 4.22 -10.06
CA ALA A 282 -9.63 5.31 -9.25
C ALA A 282 -10.44 5.67 -8.00
N PRO A 283 -11.78 5.65 -8.04
CA PRO A 283 -12.57 5.77 -6.82
C PRO A 283 -12.24 4.68 -5.77
N ILE A 284 -11.67 3.55 -6.19
CA ILE A 284 -11.26 2.47 -5.28
C ILE A 284 -9.80 2.68 -4.80
N LEU A 285 -8.94 3.26 -5.62
CA LEU A 285 -7.52 3.46 -5.30
C LEU A 285 -7.24 4.71 -4.47
N GLY A 286 -8.06 5.76 -4.61
CA GLY A 286 -7.82 7.12 -4.14
C GLY A 286 -7.25 7.24 -2.72
N GLY A 287 -8.10 7.23 -1.69
CA GLY A 287 -7.68 7.33 -0.29
C GLY A 287 -6.70 6.23 0.15
N LEU A 288 -6.79 5.02 -0.43
CA LEU A 288 -5.82 3.96 -0.15
C LEU A 288 -4.41 4.30 -0.65
N SER A 289 -4.26 5.15 -1.68
CA SER A 289 -2.97 5.61 -2.19
C SER A 289 -2.24 6.57 -1.25
N VAL A 290 -3.00 7.21 -0.34
CA VAL A 290 -2.48 8.21 0.59
C VAL A 290 -1.80 7.55 1.78
N LEU A 291 -2.35 6.44 2.28
CA LEU A 291 -1.85 5.76 3.48
C LEU A 291 -0.38 5.29 3.32
N ASP A 292 -0.07 4.62 2.22
CA ASP A 292 1.28 4.09 1.96
C ASP A 292 2.30 5.23 1.79
N ARG A 293 1.94 6.28 1.04
CA ARG A 293 2.77 7.49 0.86
C ARG A 293 2.93 8.27 2.16
N GLY A 294 1.89 8.36 2.98
CA GLY A 294 1.90 9.04 4.27
C GLY A 294 2.85 8.36 5.24
N TRP A 295 2.90 7.03 5.23
CA TRP A 295 3.90 6.30 6.02
C TRP A 295 5.32 6.57 5.52
N LEU A 296 5.56 6.57 4.20
CA LEU A 296 6.87 6.91 3.63
C LEU A 296 7.31 8.33 4.01
N ALA A 297 6.40 9.31 3.89
CA ALA A 297 6.64 10.70 4.29
C ALA A 297 6.98 10.82 5.79
N ARG A 298 6.30 10.06 6.66
CA ARG A 298 6.61 9.98 8.10
C ARG A 298 7.97 9.36 8.39
N VAL A 299 8.38 8.32 7.66
CA VAL A 299 9.74 7.78 7.76
C VAL A 299 10.75 8.85 7.36
N HIS A 300 10.49 9.63 6.32
CA HIS A 300 11.39 10.70 5.87
C HIS A 300 11.33 11.96 6.73
N GLN A 301 10.38 12.04 7.66
CA GLN A 301 10.10 13.24 8.46
C GLN A 301 9.74 14.47 7.60
N ASP A 302 9.15 14.25 6.43
CA ASP A 302 8.75 15.31 5.48
C ASP A 302 7.36 15.84 5.86
N GLN A 303 7.33 16.89 6.69
CA GLN A 303 6.08 17.50 7.18
C GLN A 303 5.24 18.12 6.06
N ASP A 304 5.89 18.67 5.04
CA ASP A 304 5.20 19.26 3.89
C ASP A 304 4.47 18.17 3.10
N ALA A 305 5.13 17.03 2.86
CA ALA A 305 4.50 15.88 2.23
C ALA A 305 3.35 15.31 3.08
N ILE A 306 3.51 15.22 4.41
CA ILE A 306 2.44 14.75 5.32
C ILE A 306 1.21 15.67 5.23
N SER A 307 1.42 16.99 5.26
CA SER A 307 0.33 17.96 5.13
C SER A 307 -0.35 17.84 3.77
N ALA A 308 0.43 17.79 2.69
CA ALA A 308 -0.10 17.71 1.34
C ALA A 308 -0.88 16.41 1.08
N LEU A 309 -0.45 15.30 1.67
CA LEU A 309 -1.15 14.01 1.63
C LEU A 309 -2.45 14.03 2.45
N THR A 310 -2.47 14.73 3.58
CA THR A 310 -3.70 14.93 4.37
C THR A 310 -4.77 15.63 3.52
N ASP A 311 -4.39 16.71 2.83
CA ASP A 311 -5.31 17.45 1.97
C ASP A 311 -5.75 16.60 0.77
N GLU A 312 -4.84 15.83 0.18
CA GLU A 312 -5.20 14.86 -0.87
C GLU A 312 -6.23 13.84 -0.36
N HIS A 313 -6.10 13.34 0.88
CA HIS A 313 -7.02 12.39 1.47
C HIS A 313 -8.44 12.95 1.60
N ARG A 314 -8.56 14.22 1.97
CA ARG A 314 -9.84 14.94 2.06
C ARG A 314 -10.52 15.04 0.70
N LEU A 315 -9.76 15.39 -0.34
CA LEU A 315 -10.28 15.47 -1.71
C LEU A 315 -10.78 14.10 -2.20
N TRP A 316 -10.06 13.02 -1.89
CA TRP A 316 -10.53 11.67 -2.20
C TRP A 316 -11.86 11.38 -1.49
N ARG A 317 -11.99 11.73 -0.22
CA ARG A 317 -13.28 11.61 0.50
C ARG A 317 -14.39 12.42 -0.13
N GLU A 318 -14.14 13.63 -0.63
CA GLU A 318 -15.17 14.41 -1.32
C GLU A 318 -15.68 13.72 -2.59
N ILE A 319 -14.79 13.06 -3.35
CA ILE A 319 -15.14 12.32 -4.56
C ILE A 319 -16.03 11.12 -4.25
N HIS A 320 -15.61 10.27 -3.31
CA HIS A 320 -16.39 9.09 -2.92
C HIS A 320 -16.48 8.96 -1.39
N PRO A 321 -17.40 9.71 -0.74
CA PRO A 321 -17.46 9.81 0.72
C PRO A 321 -17.57 8.47 1.44
N LEU A 322 -18.33 7.54 0.87
CA LEU A 322 -18.61 6.25 1.50
C LEU A 322 -17.49 5.22 1.35
N PHE A 323 -16.78 5.20 0.22
CA PHE A 323 -15.64 4.29 0.03
C PHE A 323 -14.42 4.77 0.81
N HIS A 324 -14.11 6.07 0.74
CA HIS A 324 -12.95 6.65 1.42
C HIS A 324 -13.19 7.02 2.89
N ALA A 325 -14.43 6.87 3.38
CA ALA A 325 -14.75 7.02 4.81
C ALA A 325 -13.88 6.12 5.69
N PHE A 326 -13.64 4.87 5.25
CA PHE A 326 -12.77 3.93 5.96
C PHE A 326 -11.35 4.48 6.06
N THR A 327 -10.73 4.85 4.93
CA THR A 327 -9.33 5.28 4.92
C THR A 327 -9.12 6.60 5.65
N VAL A 328 -10.02 7.58 5.50
CA VAL A 328 -9.95 8.85 6.25
C VAL A 328 -10.17 8.62 7.73
N GLY A 329 -11.17 7.81 8.10
CA GLY A 329 -11.42 7.50 9.49
C GLY A 329 -10.29 6.69 10.14
N LEU A 330 -9.51 5.90 9.39
CA LEU A 330 -8.26 5.32 9.90
C LEU A 330 -7.19 6.37 10.14
N ASP A 331 -6.91 7.18 9.13
CA ASP A 331 -5.80 8.14 9.13
C ASP A 331 -6.00 9.21 10.22
N PHE A 332 -7.23 9.62 10.47
CA PHE A 332 -7.54 10.75 11.37
C PHE A 332 -7.89 10.32 12.80
N PHE A 333 -7.97 9.01 13.10
CA PHE A 333 -8.30 8.53 14.45
C PHE A 333 -7.30 8.98 15.52
N GLU A 334 -6.02 9.08 15.18
CA GLU A 334 -4.95 9.45 16.11
C GLU A 334 -4.70 10.97 16.16
N ALA A 335 -5.14 11.70 15.14
CA ALA A 335 -4.86 13.11 15.00
C ALA A 335 -5.90 13.94 15.78
N ASN A 336 -5.53 14.45 16.95
CA ASN A 336 -6.44 15.22 17.82
C ASN A 336 -7.15 16.37 17.10
N ASP A 337 -6.47 17.07 16.20
CA ASP A 337 -7.03 18.19 15.42
C ASP A 337 -8.00 17.74 14.31
N LYS A 338 -7.95 16.46 13.91
CA LYS A 338 -8.77 15.86 12.84
C LYS A 338 -9.70 14.76 13.36
N PHE A 339 -9.66 14.46 14.66
CA PHE A 339 -10.37 13.32 15.26
C PHE A 339 -11.86 13.33 14.94
N MET A 340 -12.51 14.49 15.08
CA MET A 340 -13.94 14.62 14.75
C MET A 340 -14.21 14.47 13.26
N GLU A 341 -13.29 14.90 12.39
CA GLU A 341 -13.40 14.69 10.95
C GLU A 341 -13.36 13.19 10.61
N GLY A 342 -12.43 12.46 11.23
CA GLY A 342 -12.35 10.99 11.18
C GLY A 342 -13.60 10.29 11.72
N PHE A 343 -14.11 10.75 12.88
CA PHE A 343 -15.34 10.24 13.50
C PHE A 343 -16.54 10.33 12.54
N PHE A 344 -16.75 11.50 11.94
CA PHE A 344 -17.85 11.68 10.98
C PHE A 344 -17.62 10.91 9.67
N ALA A 345 -16.38 10.80 9.20
CA ALA A 345 -16.04 9.96 8.06
C ALA A 345 -16.42 8.50 8.35
N TRP A 346 -15.95 7.94 9.48
CA TRP A 346 -16.24 6.57 9.89
C TRP A 346 -17.75 6.31 10.05
N GLY A 347 -18.46 7.22 10.73
CA GLY A 347 -19.91 7.14 10.89
C GLY A 347 -20.67 7.17 9.55
N THR A 348 -20.13 7.86 8.53
CA THR A 348 -20.71 7.87 7.18
C THR A 348 -20.70 6.46 6.57
N ALA A 349 -19.61 5.69 6.76
CA ALA A 349 -19.54 4.31 6.28
C ALA A 349 -20.62 3.40 6.90
N LEU A 350 -21.01 3.64 8.15
CA LEU A 350 -22.03 2.85 8.86
C LEU A 350 -23.47 3.31 8.59
N SER A 351 -23.67 4.42 7.86
CA SER A 351 -25.00 5.00 7.68
C SER A 351 -25.91 4.10 6.83
N THR A 352 -27.11 3.81 7.34
CA THR A 352 -28.10 2.89 6.73
C THR A 352 -28.86 3.49 5.55
N ASN A 353 -28.57 4.74 5.16
CA ASN A 353 -29.32 5.46 4.13
C ASN A 353 -28.95 5.06 2.69
N CYS A 354 -27.98 4.16 2.52
CA CYS A 354 -27.53 3.71 1.21
C CYS A 354 -27.39 2.18 1.17
N PRO A 355 -28.49 1.43 0.93
CA PRO A 355 -28.50 -0.03 0.86
C PRO A 355 -27.52 -0.61 -0.17
N GLU A 356 -27.06 0.21 -1.12
CA GLU A 356 -26.21 -0.21 -2.23
C GLU A 356 -24.74 0.18 -2.07
N ILE A 357 -24.35 0.93 -1.03
CA ILE A 357 -23.00 1.50 -0.90
C ILE A 357 -22.07 0.65 0.00
N ARG A 358 -21.76 -0.49 -0.59
CA ARG A 358 -20.55 -1.36 -0.70
C ARG A 358 -19.31 -1.29 0.21
N THR A 359 -19.19 -0.46 1.23
CA THR A 359 -18.01 -0.55 2.14
C THR A 359 -18.27 -1.52 3.30
N CYS A 360 -19.55 -1.66 3.70
CA CYS A 360 -19.94 -2.38 4.92
C CYS A 360 -20.83 -3.60 4.67
N MET A 361 -21.13 -3.94 3.41
CA MET A 361 -21.88 -5.15 3.10
C MET A 361 -20.93 -6.28 2.73
N ASP A 362 -21.15 -7.42 3.37
CA ASP A 362 -20.51 -8.67 3.05
C ASP A 362 -20.72 -9.05 1.58
N ARG A 363 -19.62 -9.16 0.83
CA ARG A 363 -19.62 -9.53 -0.59
C ARG A 363 -18.91 -10.86 -0.81
N PRO A 364 -19.46 -11.74 -1.65
CA PRO A 364 -18.89 -13.06 -1.88
C PRO A 364 -17.46 -13.06 -2.47
N ARG A 365 -17.15 -12.13 -3.38
CA ARG A 365 -15.82 -12.02 -4.02
C ARG A 365 -14.81 -11.18 -3.23
N PHE A 366 -15.28 -10.18 -2.50
CA PHE A 366 -14.43 -9.24 -1.75
C PHE A 366 -15.13 -8.93 -0.43
N SER A 367 -15.11 -9.90 0.49
CA SER A 367 -15.91 -9.83 1.71
C SER A 367 -15.47 -8.64 2.57
N PHE A 368 -16.45 -7.90 3.07
CA PHE A 368 -16.29 -6.80 4.01
C PHE A 368 -17.19 -7.10 5.19
N ASN A 369 -16.61 -7.32 6.35
CA ASN A 369 -17.35 -7.66 7.54
C ASN A 369 -17.77 -6.40 8.28
N ILE A 370 -19.09 -6.14 8.31
CA ILE A 370 -19.68 -5.01 9.03
C ILE A 370 -19.31 -4.99 10.52
N LEU A 371 -19.05 -6.15 11.14
CA LEU A 371 -18.62 -6.24 12.54
C LEU A 371 -17.31 -5.49 12.76
N GLY A 372 -16.36 -5.56 11.82
CA GLY A 372 -15.12 -4.80 11.91
C GLY A 372 -15.39 -3.28 11.94
N MET A 373 -16.30 -2.81 11.09
CA MET A 373 -16.68 -1.38 11.05
C MET A 373 -17.38 -0.93 12.34
N ILE A 374 -18.22 -1.78 12.93
CA ILE A 374 -18.87 -1.53 14.22
C ILE A 374 -17.82 -1.42 15.33
N VAL A 375 -16.85 -2.34 15.41
CA VAL A 375 -15.77 -2.25 16.42
C VAL A 375 -14.96 -0.98 16.25
N GLY A 376 -14.68 -0.56 15.02
CA GLY A 376 -14.03 0.73 14.81
C GLY A 376 -14.85 1.90 15.35
N TYR A 377 -16.16 1.88 15.18
CA TYR A 377 -17.00 2.94 15.74
C TYR A 377 -17.07 2.88 17.28
N VAL A 378 -17.01 1.68 17.87
CA VAL A 378 -16.84 1.49 19.32
C VAL A 378 -15.55 2.14 19.80
N ASP A 379 -14.42 1.92 19.13
CA ASP A 379 -13.14 2.52 19.52
C ASP A 379 -13.19 4.07 19.45
N TYR A 380 -13.86 4.62 18.43
CA TYR A 380 -14.14 6.07 18.31
C TYR A 380 -14.98 6.61 19.48
N LEU A 381 -16.08 5.94 19.81
CA LEU A 381 -16.96 6.33 20.93
C LEU A 381 -16.23 6.20 22.28
N THR A 382 -15.37 5.20 22.41
CA THR A 382 -14.55 4.98 23.60
C THR A 382 -13.58 6.15 23.80
N LYS A 383 -12.82 6.53 22.75
CA LYS A 383 -11.92 7.69 22.79
C LYS A 383 -12.68 9.00 23.02
N LEU A 384 -13.90 9.14 22.51
CA LEU A 384 -14.77 10.30 22.75
C LEU A 384 -15.36 10.36 24.18
N GLY A 385 -15.31 9.26 24.94
CA GLY A 385 -15.94 9.14 26.27
C GLY A 385 -17.44 8.81 26.24
N ALA A 386 -17.98 8.43 25.09
CA ALA A 386 -19.37 7.98 24.91
C ALA A 386 -19.52 6.49 25.26
N LEU A 387 -19.16 6.12 26.50
CA LEU A 387 -19.01 4.71 26.91
C LEU A 387 -20.32 3.91 26.88
N GLU A 388 -21.46 4.55 27.13
CA GLU A 388 -22.77 3.88 27.07
C GLU A 388 -23.12 3.50 25.63
N ASP A 389 -22.87 4.38 24.67
CA ASP A 389 -23.09 4.11 23.24
C ASP A 389 -22.15 3.01 22.74
N ALA A 390 -20.87 3.06 23.15
CA ALA A 390 -19.89 2.02 22.87
C ALA A 390 -20.34 0.64 23.41
N ARG A 391 -20.81 0.61 24.67
CA ARG A 391 -21.29 -0.62 25.33
C ARG A 391 -22.54 -1.19 24.65
N ASN A 392 -23.45 -0.33 24.20
CA ASN A 392 -24.65 -0.72 23.47
C ASN A 392 -24.33 -1.35 22.10
N LEU A 393 -23.38 -0.79 21.35
CA LEU A 393 -22.92 -1.37 20.09
C LEU A 393 -22.23 -2.71 20.27
N LEU A 394 -21.45 -2.89 21.35
CA LEU A 394 -20.82 -4.18 21.65
C LEU A 394 -21.83 -5.32 21.89
N GLN A 395 -23.10 -5.02 22.20
CA GLN A 395 -24.16 -6.03 22.30
C GLN A 395 -24.58 -6.60 20.94
N TRP A 396 -24.20 -5.96 19.84
CA TRP A 396 -24.60 -6.39 18.49
C TRP A 396 -23.96 -7.71 18.07
N GLN A 397 -22.95 -8.21 18.81
CA GLN A 397 -22.47 -9.59 18.65
C GLN A 397 -23.57 -10.65 18.79
N TYR A 398 -24.65 -10.34 19.52
CA TYR A 398 -25.80 -11.24 19.69
C TYR A 398 -26.85 -11.11 18.59
N ALA A 399 -26.68 -10.19 17.65
CA ALA A 399 -27.60 -9.99 16.54
C ALA A 399 -27.40 -11.10 15.48
N PRO A 400 -28.38 -12.01 15.27
CA PRO A 400 -28.18 -13.20 14.43
C PRO A 400 -27.78 -12.87 12.99
N GLN A 401 -28.28 -11.75 12.45
CA GLN A 401 -28.01 -11.30 11.09
C GLN A 401 -26.56 -10.87 10.85
N LEU A 402 -25.77 -10.65 11.91
CA LEU A 402 -24.36 -10.27 11.77
C LEU A 402 -23.42 -11.49 11.78
N GLU A 403 -23.94 -12.69 12.06
CA GLU A 403 -23.17 -13.94 12.02
C GLU A 403 -21.82 -13.86 12.78
N PHE A 404 -21.82 -13.26 13.98
CA PHE A 404 -20.60 -13.03 14.78
C PHE A 404 -19.77 -14.30 15.00
N ASN A 405 -20.43 -15.43 15.24
CA ASN A 405 -19.75 -16.71 15.46
C ASN A 405 -18.97 -17.22 14.23
N ASN A 406 -19.31 -16.73 13.03
CA ASN A 406 -18.60 -17.08 11.80
C ASN A 406 -17.39 -16.14 11.53
N TRP A 407 -17.24 -15.06 12.31
CA TRP A 407 -16.12 -14.11 12.22
C TRP A 407 -15.00 -14.43 13.21
N THR A 408 -14.42 -15.61 13.07
CA THR A 408 -13.44 -16.18 14.01
C THR A 408 -12.23 -15.30 14.31
N LEU A 409 -11.70 -14.51 13.37
CA LEU A 409 -10.51 -13.67 13.62
C LEU A 409 -10.82 -12.37 14.37
N GLY A 410 -12.06 -11.89 14.32
CA GLY A 410 -12.45 -10.66 15.01
C GLY A 410 -13.07 -10.87 16.39
N GLN A 411 -13.45 -12.10 16.73
CA GLN A 411 -14.10 -12.42 18.01
C GLN A 411 -13.26 -12.03 19.22
N GLU A 412 -11.97 -12.38 19.23
CA GLU A 412 -11.08 -12.05 20.36
C GLU A 412 -10.92 -10.52 20.50
N ALA A 413 -10.81 -9.82 19.38
CA ALA A 413 -10.70 -8.37 19.38
C ALA A 413 -11.94 -7.68 19.91
N TRP A 414 -13.12 -8.19 19.54
CA TRP A 414 -14.41 -7.73 20.04
C TRP A 414 -14.51 -7.98 21.55
N GLN A 415 -14.18 -9.21 21.98
CA GLN A 415 -14.24 -9.58 23.39
C GLN A 415 -13.26 -8.77 24.24
N HIS A 416 -12.09 -8.41 23.71
CA HIS A 416 -11.15 -7.50 24.36
C HIS A 416 -11.80 -6.16 24.73
N ARG A 417 -12.64 -5.59 23.86
CA ARG A 417 -13.39 -4.36 24.15
C ARG A 417 -14.51 -4.61 25.15
N VAL A 418 -15.22 -5.73 25.04
CA VAL A 418 -16.27 -6.10 26.01
C VAL A 418 -15.71 -6.19 27.43
N ASP A 419 -14.55 -6.82 27.60
CA ASP A 419 -13.97 -7.09 28.91
C ASP A 419 -13.23 -5.88 29.51
N ASN A 420 -12.72 -4.98 28.66
CA ASN A 420 -11.79 -3.93 29.09
C ASN A 420 -12.23 -2.50 28.74
N LEU A 421 -13.48 -2.26 28.32
CA LEU A 421 -13.94 -0.94 27.82
C LEU A 421 -13.55 0.24 28.73
N ASP A 422 -13.81 0.12 30.04
CA ASP A 422 -13.55 1.20 30.99
C ASP A 422 -12.04 1.43 31.22
N ALA A 423 -11.23 0.38 31.14
CA ALA A 423 -9.77 0.48 31.24
C ALA A 423 -9.15 1.09 29.97
N ILE A 424 -9.66 0.70 28.79
CA ILE A 424 -9.28 1.28 27.49
C ILE A 424 -9.62 2.78 27.46
N ALA A 425 -10.82 3.15 27.93
CA ALA A 425 -11.22 4.55 28.03
C ALA A 425 -10.31 5.36 28.95
N ALA A 426 -9.91 4.78 30.09
CA ALA A 426 -9.01 5.44 31.02
C ALA A 426 -7.64 5.76 30.40
N LEU A 427 -7.14 4.91 29.50
CA LEU A 427 -5.91 5.18 28.75
C LEU A 427 -6.10 6.36 27.79
N TYR A 428 -7.17 6.39 26.98
CA TYR A 428 -7.42 7.56 26.10
C TYR A 428 -7.58 8.90 26.83
N HIS A 429 -7.91 8.89 28.13
CA HIS A 429 -8.23 10.09 28.92
C HIS A 429 -7.17 10.41 29.99
N ASN A 430 -5.98 9.81 29.93
CA ASN A 430 -4.89 10.04 30.89
C ASN A 430 -3.87 11.11 30.46
N ASP A 431 -4.09 11.77 29.31
CA ASP A 431 -3.18 12.74 28.68
C ASP A 431 -1.80 12.17 28.24
N ASP A 432 -1.66 10.85 28.09
CA ASP A 432 -0.45 10.16 27.59
C ASP A 432 -0.72 9.42 26.26
N PRO A 433 -0.55 10.08 25.10
CA PRO A 433 -0.77 9.44 23.80
C PRO A 433 0.22 8.30 23.49
N SER A 434 1.24 8.06 24.32
CA SER A 434 2.18 6.96 24.12
C SER A 434 1.64 5.60 24.59
N ASP A 435 0.61 5.61 25.45
CA ASP A 435 -0.08 4.40 25.91
C ASP A 435 -1.50 4.23 25.33
N ASP A 436 -1.94 5.18 24.48
CA ASP A 436 -3.19 5.11 23.70
C ASP A 436 -3.37 3.73 23.06
N PRO A 437 -4.48 3.03 23.35
CA PRO A 437 -4.77 1.72 22.78
C PRO A 437 -4.76 1.74 21.25
N ASN A 438 -4.34 0.63 20.65
CA ASN A 438 -4.48 0.48 19.20
C ASN A 438 -5.97 0.31 18.86
N PHE A 439 -6.43 1.16 17.95
CA PHE A 439 -7.63 0.92 17.16
C PHE A 439 -7.60 -0.48 16.53
N PHE A 440 -8.75 -1.12 16.38
CA PHE A 440 -8.81 -2.50 15.87
C PHE A 440 -8.17 -2.69 14.48
N PHE A 441 -8.14 -1.63 13.68
CA PHE A 441 -7.54 -1.63 12.36
C PHE A 441 -6.15 -0.99 12.29
N VAL A 442 -5.47 -0.74 13.41
CA VAL A 442 -4.11 -0.20 13.37
C VAL A 442 -3.12 -1.07 14.12
N LYS A 443 -1.88 -1.07 13.63
CA LYS A 443 -0.73 -1.63 14.33
C LYS A 443 0.33 -0.55 14.49
N THR A 444 0.84 -0.45 15.71
CA THR A 444 2.02 0.37 16.00
C THR A 444 3.26 -0.24 15.35
N LYS A 445 4.11 0.59 14.75
CA LYS A 445 5.40 0.22 14.15
C LYS A 445 6.53 1.01 14.77
N LYS A 446 7.74 0.45 14.72
CA LYS A 446 8.98 1.13 15.10
C LYS A 446 9.23 2.37 14.25
N TRP A 447 8.87 2.32 12.97
CA TRP A 447 9.10 3.40 12.00
C TRP A 447 7.81 3.83 11.31
N GLY A 448 7.71 5.11 10.94
CA GLY A 448 6.60 5.66 10.15
C GLY A 448 5.23 5.68 10.83
N GLY A 449 5.17 5.38 12.13
CA GLY A 449 3.97 5.46 12.96
C GLY A 449 3.05 4.24 12.86
N LYS A 450 1.77 4.42 13.19
CA LYS A 450 0.75 3.37 13.09
C LYS A 450 0.39 3.09 11.62
N THR A 451 0.05 1.85 11.30
CA THR A 451 -0.38 1.41 9.96
C THR A 451 -1.71 0.70 10.00
N SER A 452 -2.47 0.75 8.90
CA SER A 452 -3.73 0.04 8.76
C SER A 452 -3.54 -1.48 8.68
N THR A 453 -4.48 -2.24 9.26
CA THR A 453 -4.65 -3.68 9.01
C THR A 453 -5.89 -3.89 8.13
N CYS A 454 -5.88 -4.95 7.34
CA CYS A 454 -6.96 -5.24 6.40
C CYS A 454 -7.71 -6.50 6.80
N GLN A 455 -7.01 -7.47 7.40
CA GLN A 455 -7.48 -8.83 7.54
C GLN A 455 -8.76 -8.93 8.35
N THR A 456 -8.90 -8.14 9.40
CA THR A 456 -10.08 -8.18 10.24
C THR A 456 -11.34 -7.58 9.58
N CYS A 457 -11.17 -6.71 8.57
CA CYS A 457 -12.27 -6.16 7.78
C CYS A 457 -12.66 -7.15 6.68
N HIS A 458 -11.68 -7.89 6.16
CA HIS A 458 -11.75 -8.51 4.85
C HIS A 458 -11.77 -10.02 4.84
N GLN A 459 -12.75 -10.66 5.48
CA GLN A 459 -12.81 -12.11 5.47
C GLN A 459 -14.22 -12.70 5.60
N ALA A 460 -14.45 -13.76 4.84
CA ALA A 460 -15.60 -14.63 4.98
C ALA A 460 -15.39 -15.69 6.08
N GLN A 461 -14.16 -16.23 6.20
CA GLN A 461 -13.81 -17.25 7.21
C GLN A 461 -14.75 -18.47 7.17
N GLU A 462 -15.55 -18.67 8.21
CA GLU A 462 -16.53 -19.76 8.29
C GLU A 462 -17.84 -19.42 7.55
N ARG A 463 -18.02 -18.18 7.08
CA ARG A 463 -19.13 -17.83 6.20
C ARG A 463 -18.93 -18.46 4.84
N HIS A 464 -19.93 -19.21 4.40
CA HIS A 464 -19.91 -19.89 3.12
C HIS A 464 -20.85 -19.23 2.13
N TRP A 465 -20.28 -18.67 1.07
CA TRP A 465 -21.01 -18.15 -0.08
C TRP A 465 -21.23 -19.26 -1.10
N SER A 466 -22.39 -19.26 -1.76
CA SER A 466 -22.62 -20.17 -2.89
C SER A 466 -21.72 -19.82 -4.08
N ASP A 467 -21.52 -20.77 -5.00
CA ASP A 467 -20.75 -20.49 -6.22
C ASP A 467 -21.44 -19.44 -7.10
N GLU A 468 -22.78 -19.37 -7.05
CA GLU A 468 -23.55 -18.32 -7.72
C GLU A 468 -23.28 -16.95 -7.10
N ASP A 469 -23.28 -16.85 -5.77
CA ASP A 469 -22.94 -15.63 -5.05
C ASP A 469 -21.51 -15.18 -5.39
N LYS A 470 -20.56 -16.11 -5.38
CA LYS A 470 -19.16 -15.86 -5.78
C LYS A 470 -19.02 -15.52 -7.26
N ALA A 471 -19.90 -16.01 -8.13
CA ALA A 471 -19.91 -15.68 -9.55
C ALA A 471 -20.61 -14.34 -9.83
N THR A 472 -21.44 -13.87 -8.90
CA THR A 472 -22.20 -12.63 -9.05
C THR A 472 -21.27 -11.43 -9.00
N VAL A 473 -21.01 -10.88 -10.19
CA VAL A 473 -20.48 -9.52 -10.33
C VAL A 473 -21.64 -8.59 -10.01
N ILE A 474 -21.68 -8.07 -8.77
CA ILE A 474 -22.73 -7.14 -8.37
C ILE A 474 -22.58 -5.89 -9.27
N PRO A 475 -23.61 -5.52 -10.05
CA PRO A 475 -23.54 -4.45 -11.04
C PRO A 475 -22.95 -3.18 -10.42
N HIS A 476 -22.13 -2.46 -11.17
CA HIS A 476 -21.38 -1.30 -10.68
C HIS A 476 -22.33 -0.25 -10.06
N ILE A 477 -21.92 0.43 -8.99
CA ILE A 477 -22.71 1.57 -8.49
C ILE A 477 -22.67 2.61 -9.61
N ASP A 478 -23.83 3.03 -10.11
CA ASP A 478 -23.87 4.00 -11.21
C ASP A 478 -23.34 5.39 -10.79
N ASP A 479 -23.23 5.66 -9.49
CA ASP A 479 -23.08 6.99 -8.89
C ASP A 479 -21.80 7.78 -9.25
N ILE A 480 -20.66 7.14 -9.58
CA ILE A 480 -19.41 7.85 -9.93
C ILE A 480 -18.81 7.34 -11.24
N LEU A 481 -19.42 7.72 -12.36
CA LEU A 481 -19.06 7.24 -13.70
C LEU A 481 -17.74 7.83 -14.19
N THR A 482 -17.37 9.01 -13.70
CA THR A 482 -16.14 9.74 -14.01
C THR A 482 -15.76 10.54 -12.77
N ILE A 483 -14.47 10.80 -12.60
CA ILE A 483 -13.99 11.73 -11.58
C ILE A 483 -14.00 13.16 -12.14
N GLU A 484 -13.67 13.33 -13.44
CA GLU A 484 -13.52 14.61 -14.15
C GLU A 484 -12.41 15.50 -13.57
N ASN A 485 -12.56 15.93 -12.31
CA ASN A 485 -11.65 16.77 -11.56
C ASN A 485 -10.81 15.92 -10.60
N TRP A 486 -9.78 15.28 -11.14
CA TRP A 486 -8.89 14.43 -10.36
C TRP A 486 -8.14 15.21 -9.28
N PRO A 487 -8.01 14.68 -8.04
CA PRO A 487 -7.23 15.33 -7.00
C PRO A 487 -5.80 15.57 -7.45
N LEU A 488 -5.27 16.71 -7.01
CA LEU A 488 -3.88 17.05 -7.27
C LEU A 488 -2.95 16.11 -6.49
N VAL A 489 -2.16 15.32 -7.20
CA VAL A 489 -1.10 14.50 -6.61
C VAL A 489 0.13 15.39 -6.37
N SER A 490 0.17 15.99 -5.18
CA SER A 490 1.16 16.98 -4.72
C SER A 490 2.49 16.35 -4.25
N THR A 491 2.50 15.03 -4.04
CA THR A 491 3.67 14.27 -3.59
C THR A 491 4.17 13.29 -4.65
N THR A 492 5.42 12.88 -4.52
CA THR A 492 5.98 11.79 -5.31
C THR A 492 5.43 10.44 -4.83
N TRP A 493 5.56 9.40 -5.67
CA TRP A 493 5.18 8.05 -5.25
C TRP A 493 6.03 7.53 -4.08
N TYR A 494 7.21 8.10 -3.83
CA TYR A 494 8.05 7.71 -2.70
C TYR A 494 7.81 8.57 -1.45
N GLY A 495 6.75 9.39 -1.41
CA GLY A 495 6.33 10.12 -0.21
C GLY A 495 7.14 11.38 0.08
N ALA A 496 7.68 12.05 -0.95
CA ALA A 496 8.35 13.34 -0.80
C ALA A 496 7.57 14.46 -1.50
N ILE A 497 7.80 15.71 -1.09
CA ILE A 497 7.32 16.87 -1.84
C ILE A 497 8.02 16.97 -3.20
N LYS A 498 7.28 17.17 -4.30
CA LYS A 498 7.85 17.22 -5.66
C LYS A 498 8.89 18.32 -5.86
N GLN A 499 8.78 19.43 -5.12
CA GLN A 499 9.80 20.43 -4.81
C GLN A 499 9.11 21.55 -4.00
N PRO A 500 9.73 22.13 -2.97
CA PRO A 500 9.13 23.25 -2.27
C PRO A 500 9.25 24.53 -3.12
N CYS A 501 8.20 25.35 -3.20
CA CYS A 501 8.13 26.43 -4.21
C CYS A 501 9.23 27.48 -4.16
N HIS A 502 9.91 27.65 -3.03
CA HIS A 502 11.06 28.54 -2.94
C HIS A 502 12.23 28.10 -3.86
N SER A 503 12.28 26.84 -4.30
CA SER A 503 13.24 26.36 -5.29
C SER A 503 12.77 26.51 -6.74
N LEU A 504 11.51 26.88 -6.98
CA LEU A 504 10.95 27.00 -8.32
C LEU A 504 11.01 28.44 -8.84
N PRO A 505 11.38 28.65 -10.12
CA PRO A 505 11.30 29.97 -10.73
C PRO A 505 9.83 30.42 -10.84
N GLN A 506 9.58 31.70 -10.57
CA GLN A 506 8.29 32.32 -10.88
C GLN A 506 8.05 32.24 -12.39
N TRP A 507 6.84 31.84 -12.80
CA TRP A 507 6.49 31.83 -14.21
C TRP A 507 6.58 33.25 -14.79
N GLN A 508 7.23 33.35 -15.94
CA GLN A 508 7.39 34.56 -16.72
C GLN A 508 6.70 34.42 -18.09
N SER A 509 5.90 35.43 -18.45
CA SER A 509 5.14 35.47 -19.70
C SER A 509 5.99 35.61 -20.98
N LYS A 510 7.27 35.97 -20.85
CA LYS A 510 8.21 36.17 -21.98
C LYS A 510 9.27 35.07 -22.08
N GLN A 511 9.12 34.00 -21.31
CA GLN A 511 10.01 32.85 -21.33
C GLN A 511 9.31 31.69 -22.03
N SER A 512 10.06 30.95 -22.84
CA SER A 512 9.60 29.66 -23.37
C SER A 512 9.98 28.55 -22.40
N TYR A 513 9.09 27.57 -22.25
CA TYR A 513 9.30 26.40 -21.40
C TYR A 513 9.26 25.13 -22.25
N GLN A 514 10.09 24.17 -21.91
CA GLN A 514 10.13 22.83 -22.51
C GLN A 514 9.27 21.86 -21.69
N GLN A 515 8.97 20.70 -22.27
CA GLN A 515 8.32 19.61 -21.53
C GLN A 515 9.12 19.28 -20.26
N GLY A 516 8.41 19.24 -19.13
CA GLY A 516 8.98 18.91 -17.83
C GLY A 516 9.46 20.11 -17.02
N ASP A 517 9.58 21.30 -17.62
CA ASP A 517 9.97 22.52 -16.91
C ASP A 517 8.98 22.83 -15.78
N LEU A 518 9.53 23.23 -14.63
CA LEU A 518 8.77 23.54 -13.42
C LEU A 518 8.79 25.04 -13.15
N VAL A 519 7.61 25.58 -12.83
CA VAL A 519 7.43 26.98 -12.43
C VAL A 519 6.49 27.06 -11.24
N GLN A 520 6.50 28.20 -10.56
CA GLN A 520 5.44 28.56 -9.62
C GLN A 520 4.67 29.79 -10.11
N LEU A 521 3.37 29.79 -9.84
CA LEU A 521 2.50 30.95 -10.04
C LEU A 521 1.43 30.95 -8.95
N ASN A 522 1.23 32.09 -8.27
CA ASN A 522 0.19 32.28 -7.26
C ASN A 522 0.13 31.18 -6.19
N GLY A 523 1.30 30.73 -5.73
CA GLY A 523 1.36 29.69 -4.71
C GLY A 523 0.98 28.29 -5.20
N VAL A 524 1.03 28.02 -6.51
CA VAL A 524 0.85 26.68 -7.09
C VAL A 524 2.03 26.35 -7.99
N GLN A 525 2.46 25.09 -7.94
CA GLN A 525 3.52 24.50 -8.76
C GLN A 525 2.92 24.00 -10.07
N TYR A 526 3.58 24.28 -11.18
CA TYR A 526 3.15 23.83 -12.49
C TYR A 526 4.29 23.16 -13.25
N GLN A 527 3.96 22.11 -13.99
CA GLN A 527 4.84 21.43 -14.93
C GLN A 527 4.32 21.62 -16.35
N ALA A 528 5.19 22.02 -17.27
CA ALA A 528 4.85 22.10 -18.69
C ALA A 528 4.74 20.69 -19.29
N LYS A 529 3.60 20.36 -19.91
CA LYS A 529 3.36 19.06 -20.56
C LYS A 529 4.06 18.95 -21.91
N TRP A 530 4.29 20.08 -22.58
CA TRP A 530 4.99 20.22 -23.86
C TRP A 530 5.55 21.64 -23.97
N TRP A 531 6.22 21.94 -25.10
CA TRP A 531 6.77 23.28 -25.33
C TRP A 531 5.68 24.35 -25.29
N THR A 532 5.93 25.45 -24.59
CA THR A 532 5.00 26.57 -24.47
C THR A 532 5.69 27.92 -24.40
N TYR A 533 4.97 28.97 -24.78
CA TYR A 533 5.37 30.36 -24.64
C TYR A 533 4.15 31.21 -24.31
N ALA A 534 4.23 32.01 -23.25
CA ALA A 534 3.22 32.97 -22.80
C ALA A 534 1.85 32.40 -22.35
N GLU A 535 1.63 31.08 -22.39
CA GLU A 535 0.40 30.47 -21.90
C GLU A 535 0.37 30.46 -20.36
N TRP A 536 -0.76 30.89 -19.80
CA TRP A 536 -0.90 31.19 -18.38
C TRP A 536 -1.07 29.92 -17.53
N PRO A 537 -0.18 29.62 -16.57
CA PRO A 537 -0.24 28.39 -15.77
C PRO A 537 -1.53 28.15 -15.01
N ALA A 538 -2.23 29.21 -14.57
CA ALA A 538 -3.51 29.03 -13.86
C ALA A 538 -4.62 28.45 -14.77
N HIS A 539 -4.41 28.41 -16.10
CA HIS A 539 -5.19 27.58 -17.00
C HIS A 539 -4.49 26.22 -17.12
N SER A 540 -4.72 25.37 -16.12
CA SER A 540 -4.12 24.05 -16.00
C SER A 540 -5.14 22.94 -16.07
N GLY A 541 -6.16 23.10 -16.91
CA GLY A 541 -7.11 22.04 -17.20
C GLY A 541 -6.40 20.81 -17.77
N GLN A 542 -7.12 19.69 -17.82
CA GLN A 542 -6.55 18.42 -18.25
C GLN A 542 -5.90 18.47 -19.65
N TRP A 543 -6.46 19.29 -20.56
CA TRP A 543 -5.97 19.47 -21.93
C TRP A 543 -5.06 20.69 -22.11
N ASP A 544 -4.84 21.46 -21.05
CA ASP A 544 -3.98 22.63 -21.12
C ASP A 544 -2.52 22.24 -21.00
N VAL A 545 -1.67 23.16 -21.45
CA VAL A 545 -0.22 23.07 -21.47
C VAL A 545 0.39 22.84 -20.09
N TRP A 546 -0.17 23.48 -19.08
CA TRP A 546 0.34 23.41 -17.72
C TRP A 546 -0.42 22.35 -16.94
N GLN A 547 0.33 21.53 -16.20
CA GLN A 547 -0.22 20.65 -15.19
C GLN A 547 0.06 21.27 -13.83
N ALA A 548 -0.96 21.56 -13.02
CA ALA A 548 -0.74 21.82 -11.61
C ALA A 548 -0.17 20.55 -10.98
N ILE A 549 0.93 20.65 -10.21
CA ILE A 549 1.62 19.50 -9.60
C ILE A 549 1.82 19.62 -8.09
N GLY A 550 1.37 20.71 -7.46
CA GLY A 550 1.42 20.89 -6.00
C GLY A 550 1.06 22.31 -5.56
N SER A 551 0.70 22.50 -4.29
CA SER A 551 0.60 23.83 -3.68
C SER A 551 1.98 24.30 -3.18
N CYS A 552 2.16 25.61 -3.07
CA CYS A 552 3.30 26.27 -2.45
C CYS A 552 3.05 26.67 -1.01
N ASP A 553 1.80 26.70 -0.58
CA ASP A 553 1.42 27.03 0.79
C ASP A 553 1.58 25.78 1.66
N ALA A 554 2.83 25.47 1.98
CA ALA A 554 3.20 24.76 3.20
C ALA A 554 3.66 25.81 4.23
N SER A 555 2.71 26.61 4.73
CA SER A 555 2.88 27.52 5.87
C SER A 555 1.47 27.95 6.30
N LEU A 556 1.01 27.84 7.55
CA LEU A 556 1.66 27.77 8.86
C LEU A 556 0.85 26.87 9.81
#